data_AF-A0A9Q1DPY4-F1
#
_entry.id   AF-A0A9Q1DPY4-F1
#
_cell.length_a   1.000
_cell.length_b   1.000
_cell.length_c   1.000
_cell.angle_alpha   90.00
_cell.angle_beta   90.00
_cell.angle_gamma   90.00
#
_symmetry.space_group_name_H-M   'P 1'
#
loop_
_entity.id
_entity.type
_entity.pdbx_description
1 polymer ?
#
loop_
_entity_poly.entity_id
_entity_poly.type
_entity_poly.pdbx_seq_one_letter_code
_entity_poly.pdbx_strand_id
1 'polypeptide(L)'
;MKEEHIILYPGTMASRRAPPYVMVPFILALSSSYAEKHLPEGNATKTLIIPQTFGELGVNPDEDYDRLEDPTPQPTNQSKVRKSQHCAYDRCRDQQQPCVELSAATGCQCPGLTGPGVIPEAPYLKDMIQQGSKVEVQWCAPSSTVSTYQVVVKGQEPVVFTGLSRKAVLEGLEAGAEVCVEAVNAAGVSGPGPHSCMTYQPESGGSLSLKAGLIGGALGFLLLCSLAVFLLWRRKACGKSGGRSVSHTTDGSAL
;
A
#
# COMPACT_ATOMS: atom_id res chain seq x y z
N MET A 1 -25.12 22.55 46.26
CA MET A 1 -25.32 23.81 45.51
C MET A 1 -24.75 23.63 44.11
N LYS A 2 -25.55 24.01 43.10
CA LYS A 2 -25.41 23.82 41.64
C LYS A 2 -26.07 22.55 41.09
N GLU A 3 -27.40 22.60 41.06
CA GLU A 3 -28.25 21.92 40.10
C GLU A 3 -28.13 22.64 38.74
N GLU A 4 -27.83 21.92 37.67
CA GLU A 4 -27.99 22.40 36.30
C GLU A 4 -29.25 21.77 35.69
N HIS A 5 -30.23 22.62 35.42
CA HIS A 5 -31.48 22.30 34.75
C HIS A 5 -31.22 22.07 33.25
N ILE A 6 -31.40 20.83 32.78
CA ILE A 6 -31.47 20.51 31.35
C ILE A 6 -32.92 20.73 30.89
N ILE A 7 -33.16 21.83 30.18
CA ILE A 7 -34.44 22.11 29.52
C ILE A 7 -34.46 21.35 28.18
N LEU A 8 -35.33 20.34 28.08
CA LEU A 8 -35.64 19.64 26.83
C LEU A 8 -36.72 20.43 26.07
N TYR A 9 -36.36 20.97 24.91
CA TYR A 9 -37.33 21.52 23.95
C TYR A 9 -37.91 20.38 23.09
N PRO A 10 -39.25 20.29 22.91
CA PRO A 10 -39.84 19.33 21.99
C PRO A 10 -39.66 19.82 20.54
N GLY A 11 -38.76 19.16 19.81
CA GLY A 11 -38.61 19.30 18.37
C GLY A 11 -39.82 18.69 17.64
N THR A 12 -40.47 19.52 16.84
CA THR A 12 -41.63 19.21 16.00
C THR A 12 -41.32 18.13 14.94
N MET A 13 -42.18 17.12 14.85
CA MET A 13 -42.17 16.12 13.79
C MET A 13 -42.55 16.78 12.45
N ALA A 14 -41.56 16.98 11.57
CA ALA A 14 -41.81 17.29 10.17
C ALA A 14 -41.80 15.99 9.35
N SER A 15 -43.00 15.52 9.02
CA SER A 15 -43.26 14.48 8.04
C SER A 15 -42.69 14.89 6.67
N ARG A 16 -41.57 14.28 6.26
CA ARG A 16 -41.07 14.36 4.88
C ARG A 16 -41.45 13.09 4.14
N ARG A 17 -42.41 13.21 3.23
CA ARG A 17 -42.69 12.24 2.17
C ARG A 17 -41.44 12.11 1.30
N ALA A 18 -40.95 10.88 1.13
CA ALA A 18 -39.91 10.57 0.15
C ALA A 18 -40.50 10.61 -1.27
N PRO A 19 -39.85 11.25 -2.26
CA PRO A 19 -40.22 11.11 -3.66
C PRO A 19 -39.70 9.79 -4.24
N PRO A 20 -40.36 9.23 -5.27
CA PRO A 20 -40.05 7.92 -5.82
C PRO A 20 -38.71 7.90 -6.56
N TYR A 21 -37.96 6.81 -6.35
CA TYR A 21 -36.71 6.49 -7.03
C TYR A 21 -36.90 6.46 -8.55
N VAL A 22 -36.25 7.39 -9.25
CA VAL A 22 -36.02 7.28 -10.70
C VAL A 22 -34.82 6.37 -10.88
N MET A 23 -35.09 5.14 -11.34
CA MET A 23 -34.07 4.16 -11.71
C MET A 23 -33.38 4.64 -12.99
N VAL A 24 -32.14 5.13 -12.86
CA VAL A 24 -31.28 5.45 -14.02
C VAL A 24 -30.44 4.21 -14.35
N PRO A 25 -30.51 3.67 -15.58
CA PRO A 25 -29.65 2.55 -15.98
C PRO A 25 -28.22 3.03 -16.23
N PHE A 26 -27.25 2.41 -15.55
CA PHE A 26 -25.82 2.53 -15.84
C PHE A 26 -25.51 1.81 -17.17
N ILE A 27 -25.15 2.58 -18.20
CA ILE A 27 -24.63 2.05 -19.46
C ILE A 27 -23.14 1.72 -19.25
N LEU A 28 -22.78 0.45 -19.40
CA LEU A 28 -21.39 -0.02 -19.41
C LEU A 28 -20.77 0.26 -20.79
N ALA A 29 -19.82 1.19 -20.84
CA ALA A 29 -18.94 1.38 -21.99
C ALA A 29 -17.71 0.47 -21.84
N LEU A 30 -17.63 -0.56 -22.69
CA LEU A 30 -16.41 -1.33 -22.92
C LEU A 30 -15.55 -0.58 -23.95
N SER A 31 -14.43 0.00 -23.51
CA SER A 31 -13.36 0.41 -24.43
C SER A 31 -12.15 -0.51 -24.25
N SER A 32 -12.00 -1.41 -25.21
CA SER A 32 -10.74 -2.11 -25.47
C SER A 32 -9.76 -1.12 -26.09
N SER A 33 -8.57 -0.98 -25.52
CA SER A 33 -7.46 -0.28 -26.18
C SER A 33 -6.24 -1.19 -26.15
N TYR A 34 -6.02 -1.82 -27.31
CA TYR A 34 -4.80 -2.53 -27.65
C TYR A 34 -3.81 -1.48 -28.18
N ALA A 35 -2.72 -1.26 -27.47
CA ALA A 35 -1.65 -0.37 -27.90
C ALA A 35 -0.35 -1.19 -27.97
N GLU A 36 -0.12 -1.80 -29.13
CA GLU A 36 1.16 -2.36 -29.54
C GLU A 36 2.15 -1.21 -29.70
N LYS A 37 3.23 -1.18 -28.91
CA LYS A 37 4.36 -0.26 -29.14
C LYS A 37 5.59 -1.06 -29.52
N HIS A 38 5.90 -0.96 -30.81
CA HIS A 38 7.11 -1.44 -31.43
C HIS A 38 8.37 -0.84 -30.81
N LEU A 39 9.32 -1.73 -30.56
CA LEU A 39 10.72 -1.51 -30.21
C LEU A 39 11.48 -0.92 -31.42
N PRO A 40 12.32 0.12 -31.24
CA PRO A 40 13.41 0.36 -32.16
C PRO A 40 14.69 -0.34 -31.68
N GLU A 41 15.12 -1.23 -32.54
CA GLU A 41 16.40 -1.92 -32.63
C GLU A 41 17.58 -0.94 -32.62
N GLY A 42 18.68 -1.36 -31.98
CA GLY A 42 19.81 -0.51 -31.68
C GLY A 42 20.79 -0.28 -32.84
N ASN A 43 21.71 0.66 -32.61
CA ASN A 43 23.07 0.56 -33.11
C ASN A 43 24.06 1.19 -32.13
N ALA A 44 24.93 0.34 -31.61
CA ALA A 44 26.12 0.74 -30.88
C ALA A 44 27.26 0.96 -31.88
N THR A 45 27.79 2.18 -31.95
CA THR A 45 29.15 2.43 -32.43
C THR A 45 29.73 3.61 -31.66
N LYS A 46 30.44 3.34 -30.55
CA LYS A 46 31.35 4.32 -29.94
C LYS A 46 32.78 3.88 -30.22
N THR A 47 33.34 4.47 -31.26
CA THR A 47 34.76 4.38 -31.61
C THR A 47 35.58 5.10 -30.53
N LEU A 48 36.50 4.36 -29.93
CA LEU A 48 37.57 4.89 -29.06
C LEU A 48 38.52 5.75 -29.89
N ILE A 49 38.70 7.02 -29.52
CA ILE A 49 39.84 7.83 -29.95
C ILE A 49 40.58 8.29 -28.69
N ILE A 50 41.75 7.70 -28.50
CA ILE A 50 42.78 8.11 -27.55
C ILE A 50 43.65 9.15 -28.28
N PRO A 51 43.98 10.30 -27.69
CA PRO A 51 45.18 11.04 -28.06
C PRO A 51 46.27 10.77 -27.02
N GLN A 52 47.25 9.94 -27.41
CA GLN A 52 48.59 10.02 -26.86
C GLN A 52 49.37 10.97 -27.77
N THR A 53 49.96 12.02 -27.20
CA THR A 53 51.10 12.69 -27.83
C THR A 53 52.11 13.05 -26.75
N PHE A 54 53.20 12.29 -26.81
CA PHE A 54 54.49 12.49 -26.17
C PHE A 54 55.18 13.67 -26.88
N GLY A 55 55.84 14.54 -26.12
CA GLY A 55 56.58 15.70 -26.63
C GLY A 55 57.55 16.20 -25.57
N GLU A 56 58.69 15.55 -25.51
CA GLU A 56 59.85 15.82 -24.65
C GLU A 56 60.74 16.92 -25.27
N LEU A 57 61.27 17.84 -24.44
CA LEU A 57 62.66 18.36 -24.42
C LEU A 57 62.74 19.85 -23.99
N GLY A 58 63.64 20.11 -23.05
CA GLY A 58 64.27 21.43 -22.88
C GLY A 58 64.37 21.89 -21.42
N VAL A 59 65.54 21.75 -20.82
CA VAL A 59 65.86 22.11 -19.43
C VAL A 59 66.82 23.32 -19.40
N ASN A 60 66.55 24.26 -18.47
CA ASN A 60 67.42 25.27 -17.79
C ASN A 60 67.89 26.55 -18.52
N PRO A 61 68.35 27.59 -17.79
CA PRO A 61 67.89 28.16 -16.51
C PRO A 61 67.86 29.73 -16.51
N ASP A 62 67.27 30.32 -15.45
CA ASP A 62 67.49 31.68 -14.91
C ASP A 62 67.49 32.91 -15.83
N GLU A 63 66.43 33.73 -15.74
CA GLU A 63 66.52 35.20 -15.84
C GLU A 63 65.41 35.83 -14.97
N ASP A 64 65.80 36.80 -14.16
CA ASP A 64 65.06 37.48 -13.09
C ASP A 64 64.59 38.89 -13.57
N TYR A 65 63.54 39.44 -12.95
CA TYR A 65 62.92 40.79 -13.14
C TYR A 65 62.14 41.04 -14.46
N ASP A 66 60.94 41.64 -14.54
CA ASP A 66 60.23 42.62 -13.72
C ASP A 66 58.71 42.37 -13.75
N ARG A 67 58.06 42.45 -12.57
CA ARG A 67 56.60 42.37 -12.41
C ARG A 67 55.97 43.73 -12.67
N LEU A 68 55.54 43.98 -13.91
CA LEU A 68 54.59 45.05 -14.22
C LEU A 68 53.19 44.59 -13.77
N GLU A 69 52.64 45.26 -12.76
CA GLU A 69 51.25 45.07 -12.34
C GLU A 69 50.30 45.64 -13.40
N ASP A 70 49.81 44.78 -14.29
CA ASP A 70 48.65 45.05 -15.13
C ASP A 70 47.37 44.77 -14.31
N PRO A 71 46.44 45.73 -14.15
CA PRO A 71 45.20 45.51 -13.40
C PRO A 71 44.31 44.54 -14.19
N THR A 72 44.44 43.24 -13.88
CA THR A 72 43.55 42.19 -14.37
C THR A 72 42.11 42.53 -13.98
N PRO A 73 41.14 42.58 -14.92
CA PRO A 73 39.74 42.73 -14.56
C PRO A 73 39.32 41.50 -13.76
N GLN A 74 39.06 41.71 -12.47
CA GLN A 74 38.52 40.71 -11.57
C GLN A 74 37.24 40.12 -12.20
N PRO A 75 37.20 38.81 -12.53
CA PRO A 75 35.93 38.18 -12.82
C PRO A 75 35.16 38.20 -11.50
N THR A 76 34.15 39.06 -11.42
CA THR A 76 33.10 39.00 -10.40
C THR A 76 32.29 37.73 -10.65
N ASN A 77 32.93 36.57 -10.45
CA ASN A 77 32.23 35.35 -10.14
C ASN A 77 31.65 35.58 -8.76
N GLN A 78 30.46 36.20 -8.76
CA GLN A 78 29.46 35.93 -7.75
C GLN A 78 29.27 34.42 -7.74
N SER A 79 30.14 33.73 -7.02
CA SER A 79 29.85 32.43 -6.48
C SER A 79 28.67 32.67 -5.56
N LYS A 80 27.47 32.67 -6.16
CA LYS A 80 26.26 32.32 -5.42
C LYS A 80 26.68 31.04 -4.74
N VAL A 81 26.89 31.12 -3.42
CA VAL A 81 26.97 29.96 -2.55
C VAL A 81 25.69 29.21 -2.82
N ARG A 82 25.72 28.31 -3.82
CA ARG A 82 24.65 27.39 -4.10
C ARG A 82 24.69 26.52 -2.86
N LYS A 83 23.82 26.84 -1.89
CA LYS A 83 23.48 25.92 -0.81
C LYS A 83 23.35 24.57 -1.49
N SER A 84 24.27 23.66 -1.18
CA SER A 84 24.31 22.36 -1.80
C SER A 84 22.95 21.72 -1.57
N GLN A 85 22.14 21.68 -2.60
CA GLN A 85 20.80 21.14 -2.48
C GLN A 85 20.97 19.63 -2.29
N HIS A 86 20.26 19.07 -1.32
CA HIS A 86 20.22 17.63 -1.15
C HIS A 86 19.65 16.99 -2.41
N CYS A 87 20.15 15.81 -2.75
CA CYS A 87 19.61 15.04 -3.85
C CYS A 87 18.12 14.78 -3.64
N ALA A 88 17.32 14.85 -4.71
CA ALA A 88 15.93 14.44 -4.72
C ALA A 88 15.83 12.91 -4.66
N TYR A 89 16.31 12.34 -3.55
CA TYR A 89 16.39 10.91 -3.29
C TYR A 89 15.33 10.54 -2.25
N ASP A 90 14.34 9.73 -2.64
CA ASP A 90 13.36 9.18 -1.71
C ASP A 90 13.84 7.81 -1.20
N ARG A 91 14.03 7.70 0.12
CA ARG A 91 14.48 6.47 0.79
C ARG A 91 13.47 5.33 0.68
N CYS A 92 12.20 5.62 0.46
CA CYS A 92 11.10 4.65 0.41
C CYS A 92 10.70 4.27 -1.02
N ARG A 93 11.26 4.93 -2.05
CA ARG A 93 10.90 4.68 -3.44
C ARG A 93 11.64 3.46 -4.00
N ASP A 94 10.86 2.48 -4.42
CA ASP A 94 11.37 1.25 -5.02
C ASP A 94 12.06 1.49 -6.37
N GLN A 95 13.12 0.74 -6.64
CA GLN A 95 13.86 0.75 -7.91
C GLN A 95 14.32 2.15 -8.36
N GLN A 96 14.54 3.06 -7.41
CA GLN A 96 15.04 4.40 -7.71
C GLN A 96 16.55 4.37 -8.00
N GLN A 97 17.01 5.26 -8.87
CA GLN A 97 18.43 5.51 -9.09
C GLN A 97 19.17 5.77 -7.76
N PRO A 98 20.33 5.13 -7.53
CA PRO A 98 21.15 5.36 -6.34
C PRO A 98 21.50 6.83 -6.15
N CYS A 99 21.51 7.27 -4.88
CA CYS A 99 21.83 8.66 -4.57
C CYS A 99 23.22 9.05 -5.10
N VAL A 100 24.21 8.15 -5.00
CA VAL A 100 25.57 8.40 -5.49
C VAL A 100 25.61 8.77 -6.98
N GLU A 101 24.76 8.16 -7.79
CA GLU A 101 24.65 8.49 -9.22
C GLU A 101 23.92 9.82 -9.44
N LEU A 102 22.89 10.12 -8.65
CA LEU A 102 22.21 11.43 -8.68
C LEU A 102 23.17 12.56 -8.30
N SER A 103 24.01 12.33 -7.29
CA SER A 103 25.06 13.25 -6.85
C SER A 103 26.09 13.47 -7.96
N ALA A 104 26.57 12.40 -8.60
CA ALA A 104 27.50 12.50 -9.72
C ALA A 104 26.90 13.27 -10.92
N ALA A 105 25.60 13.07 -11.22
CA ALA A 105 24.95 13.71 -12.36
C ALA A 105 24.60 15.19 -12.14
N THR A 106 24.29 15.59 -10.90
CA THR A 106 23.72 16.93 -10.62
C THR A 106 24.55 17.78 -9.65
N GLY A 107 25.56 17.20 -9.01
CA GLY A 107 26.34 17.86 -7.96
C GLY A 107 25.58 18.05 -6.63
N CYS A 108 24.43 17.40 -6.47
CA CYS A 108 23.67 17.41 -5.21
C CYS A 108 24.39 16.62 -4.11
N GLN A 109 24.04 16.88 -2.86
CA GLN A 109 24.57 16.14 -1.72
C GLN A 109 23.61 15.02 -1.30
N CYS A 110 24.12 13.81 -1.23
CA CYS A 110 23.39 12.70 -0.63
C CYS A 110 23.31 12.89 0.88
N PRO A 111 22.18 12.51 1.52
CA PRO A 111 22.14 12.39 2.97
C PRO A 111 23.30 11.47 3.42
N GLY A 112 23.97 11.83 4.52
CA GLY A 112 25.20 11.18 4.98
C GLY A 112 25.02 9.67 5.11
N LEU A 113 25.48 8.93 4.10
CA LEU A 113 25.52 7.47 4.12
C LEU A 113 26.78 7.06 4.86
N THR A 114 26.64 6.19 5.86
CA THR A 114 27.81 5.46 6.37
C THR A 114 28.46 4.68 5.23
N GLY A 115 29.79 4.60 5.21
CA GLY A 115 30.54 3.92 4.15
C GLY A 115 30.31 2.40 4.13
N PRO A 116 30.72 1.69 3.06
CA PRO A 116 30.52 0.23 2.91
C PRO A 116 31.25 -0.62 3.94
N GLY A 117 32.22 -0.06 4.66
CA GLY A 117 32.97 -0.71 5.75
C GLY A 117 32.32 -0.56 7.13
N VAL A 118 31.13 0.03 7.22
CA VAL A 118 30.36 0.21 8.46
C VAL A 118 29.08 -0.59 8.36
N ILE A 119 28.74 -1.37 9.40
CA ILE A 119 27.49 -2.15 9.44
C ILE A 119 26.29 -1.19 9.20
N PRO A 120 25.34 -1.55 8.32
CA PRO A 120 24.19 -0.69 8.05
C PRO A 120 23.30 -0.50 9.28
N GLU A 121 22.67 0.67 9.38
CA GLU A 121 21.54 0.85 10.27
C GLU A 121 20.34 0.02 9.81
N ALA A 122 19.44 -0.31 10.75
CA ALA A 122 18.24 -1.05 10.43
C ALA A 122 17.30 -0.23 9.51
N PRO A 123 16.70 -0.86 8.47
CA PRO A 123 15.70 -0.20 7.65
C PRO A 123 14.40 0.07 8.42
N TYR A 124 13.57 0.95 7.86
CA TYR A 124 12.24 1.23 8.40
C TYR A 124 11.20 0.43 7.65
N LEU A 125 10.62 -0.59 8.27
CA LEU A 125 9.50 -1.35 7.75
C LEU A 125 8.25 -0.47 7.78
N LYS A 126 7.77 -0.11 6.60
CA LYS A 126 6.74 0.91 6.41
C LYS A 126 5.34 0.32 6.49
N ASP A 127 5.11 -0.77 5.77
CA ASP A 127 3.78 -1.37 5.67
C ASP A 127 3.82 -2.83 5.21
N MET A 128 2.72 -3.55 5.45
CA MET A 128 2.44 -4.88 4.90
C MET A 128 1.03 -4.93 4.35
N ILE A 129 0.92 -4.89 3.02
CA ILE A 129 -0.35 -4.77 2.31
C ILE A 129 -0.76 -6.13 1.78
N GLN A 130 -1.92 -6.62 2.19
CA GLN A 130 -2.48 -7.86 1.65
C GLN A 130 -2.99 -7.64 0.21
N GLN A 131 -2.49 -8.44 -0.73
CA GLN A 131 -2.90 -8.48 -2.13
C GLN A 131 -3.38 -9.90 -2.48
N GLY A 132 -4.65 -10.19 -2.19
CA GLY A 132 -5.22 -11.54 -2.34
C GLY A 132 -4.61 -12.53 -1.33
N SER A 133 -3.95 -13.57 -1.84
CA SER A 133 -3.22 -14.55 -1.02
C SER A 133 -1.75 -14.17 -0.76
N LYS A 134 -1.29 -13.04 -1.31
CA LYS A 134 0.08 -12.54 -1.16
C LYS A 134 0.12 -11.33 -0.24
N VAL A 135 1.29 -11.05 0.32
CA VAL A 135 1.53 -9.89 1.17
C VAL A 135 2.70 -9.10 0.60
N GLU A 136 2.44 -7.84 0.26
CA GLU A 136 3.49 -6.90 -0.14
C GLU A 136 4.06 -6.20 1.09
N VAL A 137 5.34 -6.47 1.38
CA VAL A 137 6.11 -5.84 2.44
C VAL A 137 6.79 -4.61 1.86
N GLN A 138 6.66 -3.43 2.47
CA GLN A 138 7.28 -2.18 2.02
C GLN A 138 8.22 -1.61 3.09
N TRP A 139 9.37 -1.08 2.69
CA TRP A 139 10.34 -0.48 3.62
C TRP A 139 11.05 0.75 3.04
N CYS A 140 11.69 1.53 3.92
CA CYS A 140 12.56 2.63 3.56
C CYS A 140 14.01 2.28 3.90
N ALA A 141 14.93 2.66 3.01
CA ALA A 141 16.37 2.48 3.23
C ALA A 141 16.84 3.18 4.50
N PRO A 142 17.88 2.70 5.19
CA PRO A 142 18.61 3.45 6.21
C PRO A 142 19.50 4.55 5.59
N SER A 143 20.10 5.40 6.44
CA SER A 143 21.17 6.33 6.03
C SER A 143 22.53 5.61 6.02
N SER A 144 22.61 4.49 5.31
CA SER A 144 23.79 3.63 5.26
C SER A 144 24.03 3.09 3.86
N THR A 145 25.27 2.71 3.56
CA THR A 145 25.57 1.98 2.33
C THR A 145 25.01 0.55 2.42
N VAL A 146 24.10 0.20 1.52
CA VAL A 146 23.42 -1.11 1.47
C VAL A 146 23.67 -1.75 0.11
N SER A 147 24.13 -3.01 0.09
CA SER A 147 24.25 -3.82 -1.12
C SER A 147 22.99 -4.63 -1.39
N THR A 148 22.39 -5.20 -0.35
CA THR A 148 21.19 -6.06 -0.43
C THR A 148 20.32 -5.88 0.81
N TYR A 149 19.05 -6.26 0.69
CA TYR A 149 18.14 -6.40 1.83
C TYR A 149 17.81 -7.88 2.04
N GLN A 150 17.49 -8.26 3.27
CA GLN A 150 16.93 -9.56 3.59
C GLN A 150 15.57 -9.36 4.26
N VAL A 151 14.56 -10.09 3.80
CA VAL A 151 13.26 -10.18 4.48
C VAL A 151 13.23 -11.50 5.24
N VAL A 152 13.10 -11.40 6.55
CA VAL A 152 13.17 -12.54 7.48
C VAL A 152 11.79 -12.74 8.08
N VAL A 153 11.24 -13.94 7.91
CA VAL A 153 10.05 -14.41 8.64
C VAL A 153 10.53 -15.38 9.71
N LYS A 154 10.07 -15.20 10.95
CA LYS A 154 10.53 -16.03 12.07
C LYS A 154 10.34 -17.53 11.78
N GLY A 155 11.44 -18.28 11.79
CA GLY A 155 11.45 -19.72 11.52
C GLY A 155 11.55 -20.11 10.04
N GLN A 156 11.77 -19.15 9.14
CA GLN A 156 12.01 -19.38 7.72
C GLN A 156 13.38 -18.86 7.29
N GLU A 157 13.87 -19.31 6.13
CA GLU A 157 15.10 -18.77 5.54
C GLU A 157 14.88 -17.33 5.03
N PRO A 158 15.88 -16.44 5.18
CA PRO A 158 15.79 -15.07 4.66
C PRO A 158 15.66 -15.03 3.14
N VAL A 159 14.79 -14.16 2.64
CA VAL A 159 14.68 -13.89 1.20
C VAL A 159 15.48 -12.63 0.87
N VAL A 160 16.42 -12.74 -0.08
CA VAL A 160 17.37 -11.66 -0.41
C VAL A 160 16.88 -10.82 -1.59
N PHE A 161 16.99 -9.50 -1.46
CA PHE A 161 16.62 -8.50 -2.47
C PHE A 161 17.78 -7.54 -2.76
N THR A 162 17.73 -6.89 -3.92
CA THR A 162 18.76 -5.91 -4.33
C THR A 162 18.74 -4.67 -3.43
N GLY A 163 19.85 -3.93 -3.35
CA GLY A 163 19.92 -2.65 -2.64
C GLY A 163 18.97 -1.56 -3.17
N LEU A 164 18.38 -1.75 -4.36
CA LEU A 164 17.39 -0.85 -4.96
C LEU A 164 15.96 -1.17 -4.52
N SER A 165 15.73 -2.35 -3.96
CA SER A 165 14.40 -2.82 -3.58
C SER A 165 13.90 -2.12 -2.32
N ARG A 166 12.64 -1.68 -2.33
CA ARG A 166 11.87 -1.11 -1.21
C ARG A 166 10.57 -1.87 -0.97
N LYS A 167 10.35 -2.95 -1.72
CA LYS A 167 9.22 -3.84 -1.53
C LYS A 167 9.58 -5.29 -1.84
N ALA A 168 8.86 -6.21 -1.21
CA ALA A 168 8.92 -7.65 -1.41
C ALA A 168 7.51 -8.23 -1.42
N VAL A 169 7.29 -9.32 -2.16
CA VAL A 169 6.01 -10.04 -2.14
C VAL A 169 6.26 -11.40 -1.50
N LEU A 170 5.55 -11.67 -0.40
CA LEU A 170 5.58 -12.93 0.32
C LEU A 170 4.31 -13.73 0.02
N GLU A 171 4.43 -15.05 -0.06
CA GLU A 171 3.31 -15.97 -0.23
C GLU A 171 3.15 -16.83 1.02
N GLY A 172 1.91 -17.16 1.38
CA GLY A 172 1.64 -18.06 2.52
C GLY A 172 2.03 -17.48 3.88
N LEU A 173 1.91 -16.16 4.06
CA LEU A 173 2.20 -15.52 5.34
C LEU A 173 1.03 -15.70 6.32
N GLU A 174 1.30 -16.37 7.44
CA GLU A 174 0.31 -16.67 8.47
C GLU A 174 -0.02 -15.45 9.33
N ALA A 175 -1.27 -15.36 9.80
CA ALA A 175 -1.68 -14.31 10.74
C ALA A 175 -0.88 -14.40 12.04
N GLY A 176 -0.31 -13.27 12.48
CA GLY A 176 0.56 -13.20 13.65
C GLY A 176 2.04 -13.50 13.36
N ALA A 177 2.42 -13.78 12.11
CA ALA A 177 3.84 -13.95 11.76
C ALA A 177 4.61 -12.62 11.91
N GLU A 178 5.78 -12.67 12.53
CA GLU A 178 6.69 -11.53 12.64
C GLU A 178 7.58 -11.49 11.40
N VAL A 179 7.55 -10.35 10.69
CA VAL A 179 8.35 -10.08 9.50
C VAL A 179 9.32 -8.97 9.81
N CYS A 180 10.61 -9.21 9.55
CA CYS A 180 11.68 -8.25 9.72
C CYS A 180 12.36 -7.97 8.38
N VAL A 181 12.87 -6.74 8.22
CA VAL A 181 13.74 -6.37 7.09
C VAL A 181 15.10 -5.98 7.63
N GLU A 182 16.14 -6.53 7.05
CA GLU A 182 17.53 -6.29 7.41
C GLU A 182 18.30 -5.71 6.23
N ALA A 183 19.18 -4.75 6.50
CA ALA A 183 20.06 -4.15 5.50
C ALA A 183 21.44 -4.81 5.57
N VAL A 184 22.04 -5.09 4.42
CA VAL A 184 23.30 -5.83 4.32
C VAL A 184 24.31 -5.08 3.48
N ASN A 185 25.57 -5.08 3.92
CA ASN A 185 26.71 -4.67 3.12
C ASN A 185 27.95 -5.53 3.43
N ALA A 186 29.12 -5.12 2.92
CA ALA A 186 30.38 -5.85 3.11
C ALA A 186 30.83 -5.94 4.58
N ALA A 187 30.38 -5.01 5.44
CA ALA A 187 30.69 -5.02 6.87
C ALA A 187 29.76 -5.96 7.67
N GLY A 188 28.59 -6.31 7.13
CA GLY A 188 27.68 -7.28 7.75
C GLY A 188 26.21 -6.95 7.55
N VAL A 189 25.39 -7.52 8.44
CA VAL A 189 23.92 -7.38 8.48
C VAL A 189 23.56 -6.40 9.61
N SER A 190 22.58 -5.53 9.37
CA SER A 190 22.06 -4.62 10.38
C SER A 190 21.47 -5.38 11.56
N GLY A 191 21.71 -4.90 12.79
CA GLY A 191 21.02 -5.41 13.97
C GLY A 191 19.52 -5.07 13.98
N PRO A 192 18.73 -5.61 14.94
CA PRO A 192 17.32 -5.31 15.06
C PRO A 192 17.10 -3.82 15.35
N GLY A 193 16.16 -3.20 14.63
CA GLY A 193 15.72 -1.83 14.82
C GLY A 193 14.32 -1.74 15.42
N PRO A 194 13.95 -0.61 16.05
CA PRO A 194 12.62 -0.42 16.65
C PRO A 194 11.48 -0.50 15.63
N HIS A 195 11.77 -0.26 14.35
CA HIS A 195 10.81 -0.27 13.26
C HIS A 195 11.23 -1.17 12.10
N SER A 196 12.17 -2.09 12.30
CA SER A 196 12.59 -3.02 11.25
C SER A 196 11.70 -4.26 11.17
N CYS A 197 10.86 -4.50 12.17
CA CYS A 197 9.99 -5.66 12.28
C CYS A 197 8.53 -5.26 12.54
N MET A 198 7.59 -6.06 12.03
CA MET A 198 6.16 -5.88 12.25
C MET A 198 5.45 -7.24 12.20
N THR A 199 4.43 -7.40 13.03
CA THR A 199 3.56 -8.58 13.04
C THR A 199 2.49 -8.45 11.95
N TYR A 200 2.37 -9.47 11.11
CA TYR A 200 1.37 -9.48 10.04
C TYR A 200 -0.02 -9.73 10.60
N GLN A 201 -0.92 -8.79 10.31
CA GLN A 201 -2.33 -8.91 10.64
C GLN A 201 -3.14 -8.80 9.34
N PRO A 202 -3.77 -9.89 8.85
CA PRO A 202 -4.56 -9.84 7.63
C PRO A 202 -5.79 -8.94 7.82
N GLU A 203 -6.21 -8.30 6.74
CA GLU A 203 -7.45 -7.53 6.76
C GLU A 203 -8.63 -8.50 6.91
N SER A 204 -9.44 -8.31 7.95
CA SER A 204 -10.57 -9.19 8.25
C SER A 204 -11.75 -8.97 7.29
N GLY A 205 -11.59 -9.39 6.03
CA GLY A 205 -12.61 -9.30 4.97
C GLY A 205 -13.84 -10.21 5.19
N GLY A 206 -13.81 -11.10 6.19
CA GLY A 206 -14.88 -12.05 6.48
C GLY A 206 -16.11 -11.46 7.19
N SER A 207 -16.01 -10.28 7.80
CA SER A 207 -17.08 -9.81 8.69
C SER A 207 -18.34 -9.34 7.96
N LEU A 208 -18.21 -8.83 6.72
CA LEU A 208 -19.34 -8.28 5.96
C LEU A 208 -20.25 -9.38 5.41
N SER A 209 -19.67 -10.42 4.80
CA SER A 209 -20.44 -11.54 4.25
C SER A 209 -21.12 -12.38 5.35
N LEU A 210 -20.43 -12.59 6.48
CA LEU A 210 -21.02 -13.28 7.64
C LEU A 210 -22.18 -12.49 8.25
N LYS A 211 -22.05 -11.15 8.37
CA LYS A 211 -23.13 -10.28 8.87
C LYS A 211 -24.32 -10.20 7.90
N ALA A 212 -24.05 -10.10 6.60
CA ALA A 212 -25.10 -10.07 5.58
C ALA A 212 -25.88 -11.39 5.52
N GLY A 213 -25.18 -12.53 5.59
CA GLY A 213 -25.79 -13.86 5.66
C GLY A 213 -26.65 -14.04 6.92
N LEU A 214 -26.19 -13.56 8.08
CA LEU A 214 -26.95 -13.61 9.33
C LEU A 214 -28.27 -12.83 9.24
N ILE A 215 -28.22 -11.61 8.67
CA ILE A 215 -29.41 -10.75 8.51
C ILE A 215 -30.38 -11.35 7.50
N GLY A 216 -29.88 -11.82 6.36
CA GLY A 216 -30.70 -12.47 5.32
C GLY A 216 -31.35 -13.76 5.83
N GLY A 217 -30.59 -14.58 6.56
CA GLY A 217 -31.10 -15.81 7.18
C GLY A 217 -32.18 -15.55 8.22
N ALA A 218 -32.00 -14.55 9.09
CA ALA A 218 -33.00 -14.18 10.09
C ALA A 218 -34.31 -13.70 9.47
N LEU A 219 -34.26 -12.84 8.45
CA LEU A 219 -35.46 -12.36 7.74
C LEU A 219 -36.18 -13.50 7.00
N GLY A 220 -35.43 -14.37 6.33
CA GLY A 220 -35.99 -15.54 5.64
C GLY A 220 -36.67 -16.50 6.61
N PHE A 221 -36.04 -16.79 7.75
CA PHE A 221 -36.61 -17.65 8.79
C PHE A 221 -37.89 -17.06 9.38
N LEU A 222 -37.91 -15.77 9.68
CA LEU A 222 -39.11 -15.08 10.19
C LEU A 222 -40.28 -15.13 9.19
N LEU A 223 -40.01 -14.94 7.90
CA LEU A 223 -41.02 -15.08 6.85
C LEU A 223 -41.57 -16.50 6.78
N LEU A 224 -40.71 -17.53 6.84
CA LEU A 224 -41.14 -18.93 6.87
C LEU A 224 -42.00 -19.25 8.11
N CYS A 225 -41.60 -18.77 9.29
CA CYS A 225 -42.39 -18.93 10.51
C CYS A 225 -43.77 -18.29 10.39
N SER A 226 -43.84 -17.05 9.89
CA SER A 226 -45.13 -16.36 9.70
C SER A 226 -46.05 -17.10 8.72
N LEU A 227 -45.50 -17.63 7.62
CA LEU A 227 -46.26 -18.42 6.64
C LEU A 227 -46.77 -19.73 7.25
N ALA A 228 -45.93 -20.42 8.03
CA ALA A 228 -46.34 -21.64 8.72
C ALA A 228 -47.48 -21.37 9.72
N VAL A 229 -47.37 -20.30 10.52
CA VAL A 229 -48.43 -19.88 11.44
C VAL A 229 -49.72 -19.57 10.68
N PHE A 230 -49.65 -18.83 9.57
CA PHE A 230 -50.79 -18.51 8.73
C PHE A 230 -51.48 -19.76 8.16
N LEU A 231 -50.71 -20.73 7.66
CA LEU A 231 -51.24 -22.00 7.14
C LEU A 231 -51.89 -22.84 8.25
N LEU A 232 -51.29 -22.89 9.44
CA LEU A 232 -51.87 -23.57 10.60
C LEU A 232 -53.18 -22.90 11.07
N TRP A 233 -53.24 -21.57 11.02
CA TRP A 233 -54.46 -20.82 11.33
C TRP A 233 -55.58 -21.13 10.33
N ARG A 234 -55.28 -21.14 9.02
CA ARG A 234 -56.27 -21.52 8.00
C ARG A 234 -56.77 -22.95 8.17
N ARG A 235 -55.90 -23.90 8.49
CA ARG A 235 -56.28 -25.30 8.75
C ARG A 235 -57.22 -25.41 9.96
N LYS A 236 -56.94 -24.70 11.05
CA LYS A 236 -57.83 -24.67 12.24
C LYS A 236 -59.17 -23.99 11.97
N ALA A 237 -59.19 -22.93 11.15
CA ALA A 237 -60.43 -22.23 10.79
C ALA A 237 -61.34 -23.08 9.88
N CYS A 238 -60.78 -23.83 8.92
CA CYS A 238 -61.55 -24.74 8.07
C CYS A 238 -61.95 -26.05 8.78
N GLY A 239 -61.19 -26.51 9.78
CA GLY A 239 -61.49 -27.74 10.54
C GLY A 239 -62.61 -27.60 11.58
N LYS A 240 -63.13 -26.38 11.81
CA LYS A 240 -64.17 -26.12 12.83
C LYS A 240 -65.60 -26.11 12.28
N SER A 241 -65.80 -26.50 11.02
CA SER A 241 -67.10 -26.45 10.31
C SER A 241 -67.69 -27.83 9.95
N GLY A 242 -67.21 -28.93 10.53
CA GLY A 242 -67.69 -30.28 10.19
C GLY A 242 -67.85 -31.18 11.40
N GLY A 243 -69.01 -31.11 12.07
CA GLY A 243 -69.34 -31.99 13.18
C GLY A 243 -70.76 -31.81 13.69
N ARG A 244 -71.76 -32.17 12.87
CA ARG A 244 -73.13 -32.40 13.36
C ARG A 244 -73.63 -33.73 12.81
N SER A 245 -73.56 -34.75 13.67
CA SER A 245 -74.13 -36.07 13.45
C SER A 245 -75.64 -35.95 13.24
N VAL A 246 -76.13 -36.47 12.12
CA VAL A 246 -77.56 -36.63 11.83
C VAL A 246 -77.99 -37.97 12.45
N SER A 247 -78.80 -37.91 13.50
CA SER A 247 -79.58 -39.06 13.98
C SER A 247 -80.85 -39.15 13.15
N HIS A 248 -80.93 -40.21 12.36
CA HIS A 248 -82.11 -40.61 11.59
C HIS A 248 -82.90 -41.62 12.42
N THR A 249 -84.12 -41.28 12.82
CA THR A 249 -85.13 -42.24 13.32
C THR A 249 -86.47 -41.92 12.68
N THR A 250 -86.71 -42.53 11.53
CA THR A 250 -88.01 -43.03 11.03
C THR A 250 -88.46 -44.17 11.97
N ASP A 251 -89.72 -44.56 12.17
CA ASP A 251 -91.03 -44.26 11.59
C ASP A 251 -92.08 -44.77 12.61
N GLY A 252 -93.35 -44.37 12.50
CA GLY A 252 -94.42 -45.07 13.21
C GLY A 252 -95.78 -44.39 13.20
N SER A 253 -96.45 -44.39 12.06
CA SER A 253 -97.89 -44.14 11.93
C SER A 253 -98.72 -45.20 12.67
N ALA A 254 -99.75 -44.80 13.40
CA ALA A 254 -101.01 -45.54 13.52
C ALA A 254 -102.12 -44.68 14.14
N LEU A 255 -103.16 -44.44 13.32
CA LEU A 255 -104.56 -44.06 13.58
C LEU A 255 -104.87 -42.66 14.15
#